data_AF-A0A0Q4NHG2-F1
#
_entry.id   AF-A0A0Q4NHG2-F1
#
_cell.length_a   1.000
_cell.length_b   1.000
_cell.length_c   1.000
_cell.angle_alpha   90.00
_cell.angle_beta   90.00
_cell.angle_gamma   90.00
#
_symmetry.space_group_name_H-M   'P 1'
#
loop_
_entity.id
_entity.type
_entity.pdbx_description
1 polymer ?
#
loop_
_entity_poly.entity_id
_entity_poly.type
_entity_poly.pdbx_seq_one_letter_code
_entity_poly.pdbx_strand_id
1 'polypeptide(L)'
;MNVNLPFLVFGQNALGDREVAVVEVDISVAHYLAGEHYAEAALLAQEQGLKPPMVAFGPEEVGILADSLGTLKQLLVGRERLQLLLQRARQYDLKNIREIA
;
A
#
# COMPACT_ATOMS: atom_id res chain seq x y z
N MET A 1 25.40 -5.23 -14.40
CA MET A 1 24.11 -5.35 -15.09
C MET A 1 23.13 -4.52 -14.30
N ASN A 2 22.48 -3.56 -14.94
CA ASN A 2 21.45 -2.75 -14.30
C ASN A 2 20.07 -3.32 -14.65
N VAL A 3 19.10 -3.05 -13.79
CA VAL A 3 17.72 -3.47 -13.94
C VAL A 3 16.85 -2.24 -13.70
N ASN A 4 15.96 -1.95 -14.64
CA ASN A 4 14.92 -0.95 -14.42
C ASN A 4 13.84 -1.55 -13.53
N LEU A 5 13.61 -0.96 -12.36
CA LEU A 5 12.57 -1.37 -11.43
C LEU A 5 11.54 -0.25 -11.26
N PRO A 6 10.24 -0.57 -11.29
CA PRO A 6 9.19 0.41 -11.06
C PRO A 6 9.05 0.71 -9.57
N PHE A 7 8.91 1.98 -9.23
CA PHE A 7 8.63 2.47 -7.88
C PHE A 7 7.33 3.26 -7.86
N LEU A 8 6.56 3.08 -6.79
CA LEU A 8 5.40 3.92 -6.48
C LEU A 8 5.82 5.02 -5.52
N VAL A 9 5.60 6.27 -5.90
CA VAL A 9 5.92 7.43 -5.06
C VAL A 9 4.64 8.18 -4.72
N PHE A 10 4.34 8.28 -3.43
CA PHE A 10 3.23 9.06 -2.89
C PHE A 10 3.74 10.43 -2.52
N GLY A 11 3.03 11.48 -2.92
CA GLY A 11 3.37 12.87 -2.61
C GLY A 11 2.16 13.78 -2.73
N GLN A 12 2.41 15.05 -3.08
CA GLN A 12 1.37 16.05 -3.31
C GLN A 12 1.48 16.66 -4.70
N ASN A 13 0.35 17.01 -5.31
CA ASN A 13 0.33 17.84 -6.51
C ASN A 13 0.59 19.33 -6.16
N ALA A 14 0.61 20.21 -7.16
CA ALA A 14 0.81 21.64 -6.95
C ALA A 14 -0.29 22.33 -6.11
N LEU A 15 -1.47 21.70 -5.98
CA LEU A 15 -2.60 22.17 -5.19
C LEU A 15 -2.60 21.62 -3.76
N GLY A 16 -1.67 20.71 -3.43
CA GLY A 16 -1.59 20.04 -2.13
C GLY A 16 -2.43 18.76 -2.01
N ASP A 17 -3.10 18.33 -3.09
CA ASP A 17 -3.83 17.07 -3.10
C ASP A 17 -2.87 15.89 -3.15
N ARG A 18 -3.26 14.78 -2.52
CA ARG A 18 -2.45 13.55 -2.54
C ARG A 18 -2.43 12.98 -3.95
N GLU A 19 -1.24 12.68 -4.44
CA GLU A 19 -1.02 12.13 -5.78
C GLU A 19 0.01 10.99 -5.72
N VAL A 20 -0.08 10.08 -6.68
CA VAL A 20 0.83 8.94 -6.83
C VAL A 20 1.46 8.98 -8.20
N ALA A 21 2.78 8.89 -8.26
CA ALA A 21 3.54 8.70 -9.50
C ALA A 21 4.14 7.29 -9.54
N VAL A 22 4.26 6.75 -10.76
CA VAL A 22 5.03 5.55 -11.05
C VAL A 22 6.29 5.99 -11.78
N VAL A 23 7.45 5.69 -11.23
CA VAL A 23 8.75 6.02 -11.82
C VAL A 23 9.56 4.75 -12.05
N GLU A 24 10.32 4.69 -13.14
CA GLU A 24 11.28 3.62 -13.37
C GLU A 24 12.67 4.08 -12.94
N VAL A 25 13.32 3.28 -12.09
CA VAL A 25 14.66 3.57 -11.56
C VAL A 25 15.64 2.55 -12.14
N ASP A 26 16.74 3.01 -12.73
CA ASP A 26 17.80 2.13 -13.25
C ASP A 26 18.75 1.72 -12.13
N ILE A 27 18.56 0.52 -11.60
CA ILE A 27 19.24 0.07 -10.38
C ILE A 27 20.34 -0.93 -10.71
N SER A 28 21.54 -0.66 -10.22
CA SER A 28 22.62 -1.64 -10.13
C SER A 28 22.53 -2.41 -8.81
N VAL A 29 23.06 -3.64 -8.75
CA VAL A 29 23.10 -4.45 -7.51
C VAL A 29 23.77 -3.69 -6.35
N ALA A 30 24.81 -2.89 -6.64
CA ALA A 30 25.49 -2.08 -5.62
C ALA A 30 24.60 -0.96 -5.07
N HIS A 31 23.87 -0.24 -5.94
CA HIS A 31 22.90 0.79 -5.52
C HIS A 31 21.70 0.21 -4.75
N TYR A 32 21.28 -1.01 -5.11
CA TYR A 32 20.23 -1.72 -4.38
C TYR A 32 20.65 -1.97 -2.92
N LEU A 33 21.85 -2.55 -2.73
CA LEU A 33 22.39 -2.87 -1.41
C LEU A 33 22.68 -1.61 -0.56
N ALA A 34 22.95 -0.47 -1.21
CA ALA A 34 23.17 0.81 -0.53
C ALA A 34 21.88 1.52 -0.10
N GLY A 35 20.70 1.13 -0.63
CA GLY A 35 19.42 1.75 -0.29
C GLY A 35 19.17 3.12 -0.95
N GLU A 36 20.02 3.56 -1.87
CA GLU A 36 19.98 4.90 -2.48
C GLU A 36 18.82 5.09 -3.49
N HIS A 37 18.29 3.97 -4.00
CA HIS A 37 17.24 3.93 -5.02
C HIS A 37 15.91 4.57 -4.59
N TYR A 38 15.61 4.62 -3.28
CA TYR A 38 14.42 5.32 -2.78
C TYR A 38 14.51 6.85 -2.94
N ALA A 39 15.71 7.40 -2.71
CA ALA A 39 15.94 8.83 -2.90
C ALA A 39 15.90 9.18 -4.39
N GLU A 40 16.46 8.31 -5.24
CA GLU A 40 16.39 8.46 -6.70
C GLU A 40 14.94 8.43 -7.21
N ALA A 41 14.12 7.47 -6.75
CA ALA A 41 12.69 7.42 -7.07
C ALA A 41 11.97 8.71 -6.69
N ALA A 42 12.25 9.26 -5.50
CA ALA A 42 11.65 10.52 -5.04
C ALA A 42 12.08 11.73 -5.90
N LEU A 43 13.33 11.78 -6.34
CA LEU A 43 13.85 12.83 -7.23
C LEU A 43 13.16 12.77 -8.60
N LEU A 44 13.06 11.58 -9.20
CA LEU A 44 12.38 11.39 -10.49
C LEU A 44 10.89 11.75 -10.40
N ALA A 45 10.23 11.41 -9.29
CA ALA A 45 8.83 11.79 -9.07
C ALA A 45 8.67 13.32 -8.93
N GLN A 46 9.64 13.98 -8.29
CA GLN A 46 9.65 15.43 -8.16
C GLN A 46 9.81 16.13 -9.52
N GLU A 47 10.62 15.57 -10.43
CA GLU A 47 10.74 16.04 -11.82
C GLU A 47 9.42 15.92 -12.59
N GLN A 48 8.59 14.93 -12.26
CA GLN A 48 7.23 14.76 -12.80
C GLN A 48 6.18 15.69 -12.15
N GLY A 49 6.59 16.50 -11.17
CA GLY A 49 5.73 17.51 -10.55
C GLY A 49 5.24 17.16 -9.14
N LEU A 50 5.56 15.98 -8.62
CA LEU A 50 5.24 15.62 -7.24
C LEU A 50 5.99 16.52 -6.25
N LYS A 51 5.33 16.86 -5.15
CA LYS A 51 5.88 17.72 -4.09
C LYS A 51 6.04 16.96 -2.77
N PRO A 52 7.06 17.30 -1.97
CA PRO A 52 7.20 16.82 -0.60
C PRO A 52 5.98 17.15 0.28
N PRO A 53 5.69 16.34 1.32
CA PRO A 53 6.41 15.13 1.74
C PRO A 53 6.18 13.96 0.78
N MET A 54 7.25 13.22 0.47
CA MET A 54 7.21 12.07 -0.46
C MET A 54 7.64 10.78 0.22
N VAL A 55 7.01 9.67 -0.17
CA VAL A 55 7.39 8.31 0.25
C VAL A 55 7.39 7.40 -0.97
N ALA A 56 8.52 6.73 -1.20
CA ALA A 56 8.70 5.78 -2.30
C ALA A 56 8.60 4.33 -1.79
N PHE A 57 8.00 3.46 -2.60
CA PHE A 57 7.86 2.03 -2.36
C PHE A 57 8.37 1.27 -3.56
N GLY A 58 9.26 0.29 -3.33
CA GLY A 58 9.74 -0.61 -4.36
C GLY A 58 8.75 -1.75 -4.63
N PRO A 59 9.04 -2.60 -5.63
CA PRO A 59 8.15 -3.69 -6.02
C PRO A 59 7.81 -4.66 -4.88
N GLU A 60 8.78 -4.92 -3.99
CA GLU A 60 8.61 -5.83 -2.85
C GLU A 60 7.64 -5.24 -1.81
N GLU A 61 7.80 -3.96 -1.47
CA GLU A 61 6.93 -3.26 -0.53
C GLU A 61 5.52 -3.08 -1.09
N VAL A 62 5.39 -2.83 -2.40
CA VAL A 62 4.09 -2.73 -3.06
C VAL A 62 3.36 -4.06 -3.04
N GLY A 63 4.07 -5.18 -3.23
CA GLY A 63 3.51 -6.53 -3.08
C GLY A 63 2.96 -6.74 -1.67
N ILE A 64 3.76 -6.41 -0.65
CA ILE A 64 3.35 -6.51 0.77
C ILE A 64 2.15 -5.61 1.06
N LEU A 65 2.13 -4.37 0.54
CA LEU A 65 1.01 -3.43 0.71
C LEU A 65 -0.26 -3.93 0.04
N ALA A 66 -0.18 -4.48 -1.18
CA ALA A 66 -1.31 -5.03 -1.89
C ALA A 66 -1.90 -6.24 -1.16
N ASP A 67 -1.05 -7.15 -0.68
CA ASP A 67 -1.45 -8.32 0.10
C ASP A 67 -2.02 -7.93 1.46
N SER A 68 -1.41 -6.95 2.14
CA SER A 68 -1.87 -6.43 3.42
C SER A 68 -3.18 -5.67 3.28
N LEU A 69 -3.38 -4.89 2.22
CA LEU A 69 -4.66 -4.24 1.92
C LEU A 69 -5.72 -5.25 1.49
N GLY A 70 -5.35 -6.27 0.73
CA GLY A 70 -6.21 -7.40 0.41
C GLY A 70 -6.68 -8.12 1.68
N THR A 71 -5.75 -8.38 2.60
CA THR A 71 -6.00 -9.00 3.90
C THR A 71 -6.82 -8.10 4.82
N LEU A 72 -6.49 -6.80 4.92
CA LEU A 72 -7.27 -5.81 5.68
C LEU A 72 -8.67 -5.66 5.11
N LYS A 73 -8.81 -5.59 3.78
CA LYS A 73 -10.11 -5.57 3.12
C LYS A 73 -10.87 -6.86 3.40
N GLN A 74 -10.24 -8.02 3.37
CA GLN A 74 -10.87 -9.30 3.74
C GLN A 74 -11.30 -9.32 5.21
N LEU A 75 -10.51 -8.74 6.13
CA LEU A 75 -10.85 -8.62 7.55
C LEU A 75 -11.98 -7.61 7.80
N LEU A 76 -11.98 -6.49 7.07
CA LEU A 76 -13.02 -5.45 7.16
C LEU A 76 -14.34 -5.88 6.50
N VAL A 77 -14.28 -6.50 5.33
CA VAL A 77 -15.43 -7.16 4.68
C VAL A 77 -15.90 -8.36 5.52
N GLY A 78 -14.96 -9.08 6.13
CA GLY A 78 -15.23 -10.13 7.11
C GLY A 78 -15.96 -9.60 8.35
N ARG A 79 -15.68 -8.36 8.79
CA ARG A 79 -16.41 -7.68 9.87
C ARG A 79 -17.86 -7.36 9.50
N GLU A 80 -18.12 -6.89 8.27
CA GLU A 80 -19.49 -6.69 7.79
C GLU A 80 -20.24 -8.03 7.70
N ARG A 81 -19.56 -9.08 7.22
CA ARG A 81 -20.12 -10.44 7.15
C ARG A 81 -20.34 -11.05 8.53
N LEU A 82 -19.44 -10.80 9.49
CA LEU A 82 -19.59 -11.18 10.90
C LEU A 82 -20.74 -10.42 11.55
N GLN A 83 -20.85 -9.11 11.31
CA GLN A 83 -21.98 -8.31 11.79
C GLN A 83 -23.28 -8.82 11.20
N LEU A 84 -23.35 -9.10 9.89
CA LEU A 84 -24.54 -9.65 9.24
C LEU A 84 -24.87 -11.06 9.76
N LEU A 85 -23.86 -11.91 10.02
CA LEU A 85 -24.02 -13.24 10.62
C LEU A 85 -24.49 -13.14 12.08
N LEU A 86 -23.95 -12.20 12.87
CA LEU A 86 -24.39 -11.91 14.24
C LEU A 86 -25.81 -11.33 14.24
N GLN A 87 -26.14 -10.45 13.28
CA GLN A 87 -27.48 -9.87 13.12
C GLN A 87 -28.49 -10.94 12.73
N ARG A 88 -28.14 -11.82 11.78
CA ARG A 88 -28.95 -13.00 11.42
C ARG A 88 -29.06 -13.98 12.59
N ALA A 89 -27.97 -14.30 13.28
CA ALA A 89 -28.00 -15.18 14.45
C ALA A 89 -28.88 -14.64 15.58
N ARG A 90 -28.91 -13.32 15.78
CA ARG A 90 -29.85 -12.64 16.69
C ARG A 90 -31.30 -12.70 16.19
N GLN A 91 -31.54 -12.60 14.88
CA GLN A 91 -32.86 -12.75 14.28
C GLN A 91 -33.41 -14.18 14.38
N TYR A 92 -32.54 -15.19 14.39
CA TYR A 92 -32.91 -16.61 14.47
C TYR A 92 -32.90 -17.19 15.91
N ASP A 93 -32.82 -16.36 16.96
CA ASP A 93 -32.73 -16.76 18.38
C ASP A 93 -31.69 -17.89 18.65
N LEU A 94 -30.53 -17.81 17.99
CA LEU A 94 -29.43 -18.73 18.23
C LEU A 94 -28.65 -18.26 19.46
N LYS A 95 -29.11 -18.66 20.64
CA LYS A 95 -28.61 -18.28 21.98
C LYS A 95 -27.13 -18.60 22.28
N ASN A 96 -26.32 -19.05 21.31
CA ASN A 96 -24.99 -19.63 21.56
C ASN A 96 -23.89 -19.18 20.58
N ILE A 97 -23.87 -17.94 20.11
CA ILE A 97 -22.62 -17.37 19.55
C ILE A 97 -21.96 -16.51 20.61
N ARG A 98 -20.97 -17.08 21.31
CA ARG A 98 -20.04 -16.32 22.16
C ARG A 98 -18.82 -15.94 21.33
N GLU A 99 -18.45 -14.67 21.36
CA GLU A 99 -17.15 -14.19 20.87
C GLU A 99 -16.04 -14.96 21.57
N ILE A 100 -15.15 -15.59 20.81
CA ILE A 100 -13.86 -16.04 21.32
C ILE A 100 -12.95 -14.81 21.15
N ALA A 101 -12.54 -14.24 22.29
CA ALA A 101 -11.66 -13.08 22.40
C ALA A 101 -10.26 -13.37 21.85
#